data_AF-A0A6G7RYA2-F1
#
_entry.id   AF-A0A6G7RYA2-F1
#
_cell.length_a   1.000
_cell.length_b   1.000
_cell.length_c   1.000
_cell.angle_alpha   90.00
_cell.angle_beta   90.00
_cell.angle_gamma   90.00
#
_symmetry.space_group_name_H-M   'P 1'
#
loop_
_entity.id
_entity.type
_entity.pdbx_description
1 polymer ?
#
loop_
_entity_poly.entity_id
_entity_poly.type
_entity_poly.pdbx_seq_one_letter_code
_entity_poly.pdbx_strand_id
1 'polypeptide(L)'
;MKKLILFLLLMTTFFNCKECKKENEQTVKKGVVEINEKFIKYKSDKLIKYFIIKSMEEDKTYSHLDLQNLSNTLPYGNYKIIYPSFYNSENEIDFKIDQEKTTINYFVDSLDYNKAFSPFIDQLQENETIRLINNVSGCFSSYGGEIKISKKGNDYYINNDNFKNKKLNTEQVRFLKEFEFEMFNLDLKGFYCTNTEKTLLLNDSTFDFISIEDSSCWYYGFSYLMEKLNE
;
A
#
# COMPACT_ATOMS: atom_id res chain seq x y z
N MET A 1 40.75 -75.45 0.89
CA MET A 1 41.34 -74.15 0.49
C MET A 1 40.67 -73.44 -0.69
N LYS A 2 39.82 -74.06 -1.51
CA LYS A 2 39.13 -73.37 -2.64
C LYS A 2 37.86 -72.58 -2.27
N LYS A 3 37.17 -72.93 -1.17
CA LYS A 3 35.93 -72.24 -0.74
C LYS A 3 36.15 -70.93 0.04
N LEU A 4 37.36 -70.71 0.59
CA LEU A 4 37.69 -69.49 1.35
C LEU A 4 38.05 -68.32 0.43
N ILE A 5 38.64 -68.61 -0.74
CA ILE A 5 39.05 -67.59 -1.72
C ILE A 5 37.84 -67.00 -2.46
N LEU A 6 36.79 -67.80 -2.67
CA LEU A 6 35.54 -67.34 -3.31
C LEU A 6 34.75 -66.35 -2.43
N PHE A 7 34.88 -66.47 -1.11
CA PHE A 7 34.20 -65.57 -0.16
C PHE A 7 34.92 -64.22 -0.01
N LEU A 8 36.25 -64.19 -0.19
CA LEU A 8 37.01 -62.93 -0.22
C LEU A 8 36.79 -62.12 -1.50
N LEU A 9 36.58 -62.78 -2.64
CA LEU A 9 36.33 -62.12 -3.93
C LEU A 9 34.92 -61.52 -4.06
N LEU A 10 33.94 -62.01 -3.29
CA LEU A 10 32.58 -61.45 -3.25
C LEU A 10 32.43 -60.24 -2.31
N MET A 11 33.34 -60.05 -1.35
CA MET A 11 33.32 -58.89 -0.44
C MET A 11 34.01 -57.66 -1.03
N THR A 12 34.84 -57.82 -2.07
CA THR A 12 35.51 -56.68 -2.73
C THR A 12 34.63 -55.97 -3.77
N THR A 13 33.47 -56.53 -4.14
CA THR A 13 32.53 -55.86 -5.05
C THR A 13 31.51 -54.95 -4.34
N PHE A 14 31.48 -54.94 -3.00
CA PHE A 14 30.57 -54.07 -2.22
C PHE A 14 31.21 -52.78 -1.69
N PHE A 15 32.52 -52.57 -1.88
CA PHE A 15 33.22 -51.37 -1.37
C PHE A 15 33.57 -50.32 -2.42
N ASN A 16 33.21 -50.54 -3.69
CA ASN A 16 33.54 -49.62 -4.79
C ASN A 16 32.34 -48.80 -5.30
N CYS A 17 31.52 -48.28 -4.38
CA CYS A 17 30.60 -47.18 -4.66
C CYS A 17 30.66 -46.14 -3.54
N LYS A 18 31.87 -45.67 -3.22
CA LYS A 18 32.11 -44.51 -2.34
C LYS A 18 32.34 -43.21 -3.12
N GLU A 19 31.99 -43.22 -4.39
CA GLU A 19 31.85 -42.03 -5.24
C GLU A 19 30.43 -42.01 -5.83
N CYS A 20 29.42 -42.10 -4.95
CA CYS A 20 28.14 -41.50 -5.29
C CYS A 20 28.41 -40.01 -5.47
N LYS A 21 28.43 -39.59 -6.74
CA LYS A 21 28.50 -38.21 -7.23
C LYS A 21 28.00 -37.24 -6.17
N LYS A 22 28.91 -36.44 -5.59
CA LYS A 22 28.54 -35.09 -5.22
C LYS A 22 28.18 -34.42 -6.54
N GLU A 23 26.90 -34.45 -6.90
CA GLU A 23 26.38 -33.41 -7.78
C GLU A 23 26.91 -32.09 -7.22
N ASN A 24 27.53 -31.29 -8.09
CA ASN A 24 27.99 -29.97 -7.74
C ASN A 24 26.87 -29.27 -6.98
N GLU A 25 27.01 -29.15 -5.67
CA GLU A 25 26.20 -28.28 -4.85
C GLU A 25 26.63 -26.89 -5.28
N GLN A 26 26.06 -26.46 -6.40
CA GLN A 26 26.32 -25.15 -6.98
C GLN A 26 25.87 -24.19 -5.90
N THR A 27 26.84 -23.56 -5.22
CA THR A 27 26.56 -22.66 -4.12
C THR A 27 25.75 -21.50 -4.67
N VAL A 28 24.44 -21.60 -4.52
CA VAL A 28 23.51 -20.57 -4.95
C VAL A 28 23.86 -19.32 -4.16
N LYS A 29 24.34 -18.29 -4.86
CA LYS A 29 24.61 -16.99 -4.24
C LYS A 29 23.31 -16.45 -3.66
N LYS A 30 23.39 -15.84 -2.48
CA LYS A 30 22.25 -15.27 -1.77
C LYS A 30 22.54 -13.83 -1.36
N GLY A 31 21.49 -13.03 -1.30
CA GLY A 31 21.53 -11.65 -0.84
C GLY A 31 20.47 -11.40 0.21
N VAL A 32 20.77 -10.50 1.14
CA VAL A 32 19.84 -9.99 2.14
C VAL A 32 18.91 -8.99 1.47
N VAL A 33 17.61 -9.12 1.73
CA VAL A 33 16.56 -8.23 1.26
C VAL A 33 16.10 -7.36 2.42
N GLU A 34 16.34 -6.06 2.34
CA GLU A 34 15.78 -5.08 3.28
C GLU A 34 14.54 -4.44 2.69
N ILE A 35 13.41 -4.58 3.36
CA ILE A 35 12.12 -4.12 2.85
C ILE A 35 11.64 -2.99 3.75
N ASN A 36 11.39 -1.84 3.13
CA ASN A 36 11.04 -0.61 3.80
C ASN A 36 9.68 -0.12 3.29
N GLU A 37 8.70 -0.09 4.17
CA GLU A 37 7.45 0.62 3.90
C GLU A 37 7.70 2.13 3.98
N LYS A 38 7.13 2.87 3.03
CA LYS A 38 7.19 4.32 2.92
C LYS A 38 5.81 4.89 2.65
N PHE A 39 5.72 6.20 2.83
CA PHE A 39 4.53 6.98 2.54
C PHE A 39 4.87 8.20 1.70
N ILE A 40 3.98 8.58 0.80
CA ILE A 40 4.06 9.75 -0.08
C ILE A 40 3.37 10.95 0.57
N LYS A 41 2.13 10.77 1.04
CA LYS A 41 1.24 11.80 1.58
C LYS A 41 1.03 11.66 3.09
N TYR A 42 0.68 10.48 3.59
CA TYR A 42 0.24 10.33 4.98
C TYR A 42 1.34 9.74 5.85
N LYS A 43 1.66 10.37 6.97
CA LYS A 43 2.56 9.78 7.95
C LYS A 43 1.77 8.81 8.82
N SER A 44 2.16 7.54 8.83
CA SER A 44 1.68 6.59 9.83
C SER A 44 2.85 5.94 10.56
N ASP A 45 2.70 5.80 11.87
CA ASP A 45 3.64 5.06 12.72
C ASP A 45 3.36 3.54 12.68
N LYS A 46 2.26 3.11 12.03
CA LYS A 46 1.88 1.70 11.91
C LYS A 46 2.22 1.16 10.53
N LEU A 47 3.08 0.14 10.51
CA LEU A 47 3.49 -0.56 9.30
C LEU A 47 2.42 -1.56 8.83
N ILE A 48 2.03 -1.49 7.56
CA ILE A 48 1.21 -2.51 6.88
C ILE A 48 2.14 -3.62 6.38
N LYS A 49 2.45 -4.59 7.26
CA LYS A 49 3.33 -5.73 6.95
C LYS A 49 2.67 -6.83 6.11
N TYR A 50 1.83 -6.47 5.15
CA TYR A 50 1.17 -7.42 4.26
C TYR A 50 1.79 -7.30 2.87
N PHE A 51 2.83 -8.09 2.59
CA PHE A 51 3.38 -8.22 1.25
C PHE A 51 3.79 -9.67 1.00
N ILE A 52 3.91 -10.02 -0.28
CA ILE A 52 4.53 -11.26 -0.73
C ILE A 52 5.64 -10.93 -1.74
N ILE A 53 6.66 -11.78 -1.80
CA ILE A 53 7.69 -11.74 -2.84
C ILE A 53 7.54 -12.99 -3.70
N LYS A 54 7.41 -12.80 -5.01
CA LYS A 54 7.35 -13.88 -5.98
C LYS A 54 8.66 -13.94 -6.77
N SER A 55 9.25 -15.13 -6.88
CA SER A 55 10.33 -15.38 -7.83
C SER A 55 9.78 -15.31 -9.25
N MET A 56 10.51 -14.63 -10.15
CA MET A 56 10.14 -14.58 -11.57
C MET A 56 10.69 -15.77 -12.37
N GLU A 57 11.62 -16.51 -11.78
CA GLU A 57 12.34 -17.63 -12.40
C GLU A 57 11.84 -18.99 -11.90
N GLU A 58 11.32 -19.02 -10.67
CA GLU A 58 10.81 -20.22 -10.01
C GLU A 58 9.36 -20.00 -9.58
N ASP A 59 8.54 -21.06 -9.54
CA ASP A 59 7.19 -20.99 -8.97
C ASP A 59 7.24 -20.99 -7.43
N LYS A 60 7.78 -19.91 -6.87
CA LYS A 60 8.03 -19.75 -5.45
C LYS A 60 7.61 -18.38 -4.95
N THR A 61 6.86 -18.39 -3.86
CA THR A 61 6.37 -17.19 -3.18
C THR A 61 6.84 -17.20 -1.73
N TYR A 62 7.24 -16.03 -1.25
CA TYR A 62 7.73 -15.80 0.10
C TYR A 62 6.84 -14.77 0.78
N SER A 63 6.19 -15.15 1.88
CA SER A 63 5.51 -14.21 2.77
C SER A 63 6.50 -13.45 3.65
N HIS A 64 6.02 -12.44 4.38
CA HIS A 64 6.81 -11.78 5.42
C HIS A 64 7.36 -12.78 6.46
N LEU A 65 6.59 -13.81 6.81
CA LEU A 65 7.03 -14.84 7.77
C LEU A 65 8.13 -15.74 7.17
N ASP A 66 8.02 -16.10 5.89
CA ASP A 66 9.06 -16.88 5.21
C ASP A 66 10.38 -16.13 5.18
N LEU A 67 10.35 -14.82 4.90
CA LEU A 67 11.54 -13.99 4.95
C LEU A 67 12.16 -13.94 6.34
N GLN A 68 11.37 -13.78 7.40
CA GLN A 68 11.88 -13.81 8.77
C GLN A 68 12.58 -15.15 9.08
N ASN A 69 11.97 -16.27 8.71
CA ASN A 69 12.54 -17.60 8.88
C ASN A 69 13.84 -17.80 8.08
N LEU A 70 13.97 -17.11 6.95
CA LEU A 70 15.16 -17.11 6.10
C LEU A 70 16.17 -16.02 6.47
N SER A 71 16.01 -15.32 7.60
CA SER A 71 16.85 -14.18 7.99
C SER A 71 16.96 -13.14 6.87
N ASN A 72 15.83 -12.88 6.20
CA ASN A 72 15.68 -12.00 5.04
C ASN A 72 16.62 -12.32 3.88
N THR A 73 17.08 -13.56 3.74
CA THR A 73 18.07 -13.93 2.73
C THR A 73 17.44 -14.78 1.64
N LEU A 74 17.53 -14.33 0.39
CA LEU A 74 17.01 -15.01 -0.79
C LEU A 74 18.14 -15.30 -1.80
N PRO A 75 17.98 -16.32 -2.68
CA PRO A 75 18.85 -16.52 -3.82
C PRO A 75 19.01 -15.26 -4.67
N TYR A 76 20.12 -15.16 -5.39
CA TYR A 76 20.24 -14.18 -6.47
C TYR A 76 19.25 -14.53 -7.58
N GLY A 77 18.60 -13.51 -8.15
CA GLY A 77 17.56 -13.70 -9.15
C GLY A 77 16.67 -12.47 -9.31
N ASN A 78 15.73 -12.57 -10.23
CA ASN A 78 14.69 -11.58 -10.46
C ASN A 78 13.42 -11.92 -9.67
N TYR A 79 12.86 -10.89 -9.03
CA TYR A 79 11.74 -11.02 -8.12
C TYR A 79 10.75 -9.89 -8.33
N LYS A 80 9.55 -10.10 -7.81
CA LYS A 80 8.50 -9.09 -7.71
C LYS A 80 7.98 -9.06 -6.29
N ILE A 81 7.91 -7.89 -5.68
CA ILE A 81 7.14 -7.69 -4.44
C ILE A 81 5.73 -7.25 -4.82
N ILE A 82 4.73 -7.85 -4.17
CA ILE A 82 3.31 -7.59 -4.35
C ILE A 82 2.73 -7.20 -3.00
N TYR A 83 2.02 -6.09 -2.93
CA TYR A 83 1.49 -5.55 -1.68
C TYR A 83 0.18 -4.76 -1.93
N PRO A 84 -0.76 -4.77 -0.98
CA PRO A 84 -1.94 -3.93 -1.04
C PRO A 84 -1.56 -2.48 -0.69
N SER A 85 -2.18 -1.53 -1.38
CA SER A 85 -2.20 -0.15 -0.91
C SER A 85 -3.27 0.06 0.17
N PHE A 86 -3.27 1.26 0.74
CA PHE A 86 -4.39 1.88 1.47
C PHE A 86 -5.70 1.88 0.68
N TYR A 87 -5.59 1.83 -0.64
CA TYR A 87 -6.69 1.80 -1.57
C TYR A 87 -6.94 0.36 -2.02
N ASN A 88 -8.12 0.09 -2.58
CA ASN A 88 -8.54 -1.19 -3.15
C ASN A 88 -7.79 -1.50 -4.46
N SER A 89 -6.46 -1.44 -4.39
CA SER A 89 -5.50 -1.73 -5.43
C SER A 89 -4.33 -2.50 -4.87
N GLU A 90 -3.87 -3.46 -5.66
CA GLU A 90 -2.63 -4.19 -5.45
C GLU A 90 -1.53 -3.53 -6.31
N ASN A 91 -0.36 -3.35 -5.71
CA ASN A 91 0.81 -2.78 -6.34
C ASN A 91 1.91 -3.82 -6.48
N GLU A 92 2.73 -3.66 -7.51
CA GLU A 92 3.83 -4.55 -7.83
C GLU A 92 5.11 -3.76 -8.08
N ILE A 93 6.23 -4.24 -7.55
CA ILE A 93 7.56 -3.69 -7.83
C ILE A 93 8.49 -4.83 -8.22
N ASP A 94 9.02 -4.76 -9.44
CA ASP A 94 10.06 -5.66 -9.92
C ASP A 94 11.42 -5.24 -9.33
N PHE A 95 12.19 -6.22 -8.86
CA PHE A 95 13.54 -5.98 -8.33
C PHE A 95 14.45 -7.18 -8.59
N LYS A 96 15.76 -6.95 -8.47
CA LYS A 96 16.78 -7.96 -8.69
C LYS A 96 17.70 -8.07 -7.48
N ILE A 97 18.00 -9.30 -7.09
CA ILE A 97 19.03 -9.60 -6.09
C ILE A 97 20.26 -10.08 -6.85
N ASP A 98 21.28 -9.24 -6.94
CA ASP A 98 22.57 -9.59 -7.57
C ASP A 98 23.79 -9.14 -6.76
N GLN A 99 23.56 -8.75 -5.51
CA GLN A 99 24.55 -8.28 -4.55
C GLN A 99 24.19 -8.74 -3.12
N GLU A 100 25.11 -8.53 -2.17
CA GLU A 100 24.94 -8.98 -0.78
C GLU A 100 23.73 -8.38 -0.08
N LYS A 101 23.34 -7.16 -0.46
CA LYS A 101 22.21 -6.45 0.15
C LYS A 101 21.41 -5.71 -0.91
N THR A 102 20.10 -5.95 -0.94
CA THR A 102 19.14 -5.26 -1.81
C THR A 102 18.10 -4.58 -0.94
N THR A 103 17.88 -3.28 -1.14
CA THR A 103 16.86 -2.51 -0.42
C THR A 103 15.68 -2.22 -1.34
N ILE A 104 14.48 -2.47 -0.85
CA ILE A 104 13.23 -2.27 -1.56
C ILE A 104 12.40 -1.29 -0.74
N ASN A 105 11.95 -0.21 -1.37
CA ASN A 105 10.99 0.71 -0.79
C ASN A 105 9.65 0.52 -1.49
N TYR A 106 8.59 0.32 -0.73
CA TYR A 106 7.22 0.30 -1.26
C TYR A 106 6.35 1.34 -0.59
N PHE A 107 5.38 1.88 -1.33
CA PHE A 107 4.56 3.01 -0.90
C PHE A 107 3.10 2.58 -0.77
N VAL A 108 2.63 2.47 0.48
CA VAL A 108 1.28 1.96 0.77
C VAL A 108 0.18 2.97 0.44
N ASP A 109 0.51 4.26 0.40
CA ASP A 109 -0.39 5.34 0.00
C ASP A 109 -0.18 5.80 -1.46
N SER A 110 0.42 4.94 -2.29
CA SER A 110 0.50 5.19 -3.73
C SER A 110 -0.84 4.92 -4.41
N LEU A 111 -1.29 5.88 -5.22
CA LEU A 111 -2.52 5.81 -5.99
C LEU A 111 -2.32 6.48 -7.36
N ASP A 112 -2.81 5.84 -8.41
CA ASP A 112 -2.81 6.42 -9.76
C ASP A 112 -4.06 7.30 -9.97
N TYR A 113 -3.88 8.60 -9.83
CA TYR A 113 -4.94 9.60 -10.02
C TYR A 113 -5.34 9.82 -11.48
N ASN A 114 -4.68 9.18 -12.46
CA ASN A 114 -5.05 9.29 -13.87
C ASN A 114 -6.22 8.38 -14.25
N LYS A 115 -6.65 7.49 -13.35
CA LYS A 115 -7.81 6.62 -13.57
C LYS A 115 -9.08 7.46 -13.72
N ALA A 116 -9.97 7.01 -14.61
CA ALA A 116 -11.24 7.70 -14.84
C ALA A 116 -12.08 7.76 -13.55
N PHE A 117 -12.40 8.97 -13.12
CA PHE A 117 -13.24 9.28 -11.96
C PHE A 117 -14.00 10.57 -12.24
N SER A 118 -15.22 10.67 -11.73
CA SER A 118 -16.04 11.87 -11.84
C SER A 118 -16.22 12.48 -10.46
N PRO A 119 -15.37 13.45 -10.06
CA PRO A 119 -15.51 14.14 -8.79
C PRO A 119 -16.90 14.71 -8.59
N PHE A 120 -17.41 14.63 -7.38
CA PHE A 120 -18.66 15.19 -6.93
C PHE A 120 -18.68 16.72 -7.12
N ILE A 121 -17.58 17.42 -6.84
CA ILE A 121 -17.49 18.87 -7.12
C ILE A 121 -17.56 19.24 -8.60
N ASP A 122 -17.24 18.34 -9.52
CA ASP A 122 -17.36 18.62 -10.96
C ASP A 122 -18.81 18.65 -11.42
N GLN A 123 -19.71 18.02 -10.65
CA GLN A 123 -21.15 17.98 -10.92
C GLN A 123 -21.88 19.25 -10.46
N LEU A 124 -21.21 20.09 -9.66
CA LEU A 124 -21.79 21.30 -9.08
C LEU A 124 -22.23 22.29 -10.17
N GLN A 125 -23.49 22.72 -10.09
CA GLN A 125 -24.04 23.78 -10.92
C GLN A 125 -23.81 25.16 -10.30
N GLU A 126 -24.11 26.22 -11.06
CA GLU A 126 -24.01 27.60 -10.58
C GLU A 126 -24.90 27.81 -9.34
N ASN A 127 -24.35 28.43 -8.30
CA ASN A 127 -25.00 28.68 -6.99
C ASN A 127 -25.31 27.44 -6.14
N GLU A 128 -25.00 26.23 -6.59
CA GLU A 128 -25.07 25.06 -5.73
C GLU A 128 -23.92 25.07 -4.72
N THR A 129 -24.14 24.35 -3.61
CA THR A 129 -23.14 24.19 -2.55
C THR A 129 -23.04 22.72 -2.16
N ILE A 130 -21.81 22.21 -2.12
CA ILE A 130 -21.48 20.95 -1.47
C ILE A 130 -20.95 21.25 -0.07
N ARG A 131 -21.44 20.52 0.92
CA ARG A 131 -20.85 20.45 2.25
C ARG A 131 -19.96 19.22 2.35
N LEU A 132 -18.68 19.44 2.59
CA LEU A 132 -17.74 18.42 3.05
C LEU A 132 -17.69 18.47 4.57
N ILE A 133 -18.28 17.49 5.23
CA ILE A 133 -18.37 17.39 6.68
C ILE A 133 -17.51 16.22 7.12
N ASN A 134 -16.61 16.48 8.06
CA ASN A 134 -15.74 15.48 8.66
C ASN A 134 -15.98 15.42 10.17
N ASN A 135 -16.14 14.21 10.71
CA ASN A 135 -16.30 13.98 12.13
C ASN A 135 -15.41 12.82 12.55
N VAL A 136 -14.47 13.09 13.44
CA VAL A 136 -13.67 12.08 14.11
C VAL A 136 -14.24 11.85 15.51
N SER A 137 -14.53 10.58 15.82
CA SER A 137 -14.98 10.14 17.14
C SER A 137 -14.09 9.01 17.63
N GLY A 138 -13.61 9.11 18.88
CA GLY A 138 -12.86 8.04 19.53
C GLY A 138 -12.99 8.09 21.04
N CYS A 139 -12.31 7.17 21.73
CA CYS A 139 -12.44 7.02 23.19
C CYS A 139 -12.01 8.26 23.99
N PHE A 140 -11.09 9.08 23.46
CA PHE A 140 -10.45 10.18 24.20
C PHE A 140 -10.64 11.56 23.55
N SER A 141 -11.13 11.62 22.31
CA SER A 141 -11.30 12.88 21.59
C SER A 141 -12.39 12.77 20.54
N SER A 142 -13.13 13.87 20.37
CA SER A 142 -14.03 14.09 19.25
C SER A 142 -13.75 15.45 18.65
N TYR A 143 -13.57 15.52 17.34
CA TYR A 143 -13.37 16.76 16.61
C TYR A 143 -13.94 16.61 15.20
N GLY A 144 -14.14 17.72 14.50
CA GLY A 144 -14.67 17.70 13.16
C GLY A 144 -14.54 19.07 12.50
N GLY A 145 -14.91 19.12 11.24
CA GLY A 145 -14.88 20.34 10.44
C GLY A 145 -15.88 20.27 9.30
N GLU A 146 -16.30 21.43 8.84
CA GLU A 146 -17.15 21.57 7.66
C GLU A 146 -16.47 22.54 6.68
N ILE A 147 -16.48 22.18 5.40
CA ILE A 147 -16.14 23.06 4.30
C ILE A 147 -17.36 23.16 3.39
N LYS A 148 -17.83 24.37 3.12
CA LYS A 148 -18.84 24.66 2.10
C LYS A 148 -18.14 25.03 0.80
N ILE A 149 -18.31 24.21 -0.22
CA ILE A 149 -17.72 24.38 -1.54
C ILE A 149 -18.83 24.85 -2.49
N SER A 150 -18.61 25.97 -3.16
CA SER A 150 -19.56 26.56 -4.12
C SER A 150 -18.87 26.83 -5.45
N LYS A 151 -19.63 26.86 -6.54
CA LYS A 151 -19.14 27.20 -7.87
C LYS A 151 -19.76 28.50 -8.36
N LYS A 152 -18.91 29.37 -8.90
CA LYS A 152 -19.31 30.61 -9.57
C LYS A 152 -18.57 30.71 -10.90
N GLY A 153 -19.29 30.57 -11.99
CA GLY A 153 -18.73 30.36 -13.32
C GLY A 153 -17.84 29.10 -13.36
N ASN A 154 -16.57 29.28 -13.71
CA ASN A 154 -15.58 28.21 -13.78
C ASN A 154 -14.74 28.06 -12.50
N ASP A 155 -15.00 28.88 -11.48
CA ASP A 155 -14.19 28.96 -10.28
C ASP A 155 -14.90 28.31 -9.09
N TYR A 156 -14.10 27.67 -8.23
CA TYR A 156 -14.55 27.11 -6.96
C TYR A 156 -14.21 28.03 -5.79
N TYR A 157 -15.11 28.09 -4.82
CA TYR A 157 -14.97 28.91 -3.62
C TYR A 157 -15.30 28.09 -2.38
N ILE A 158 -14.49 28.24 -1.33
CA ILE A 158 -14.71 27.59 -0.04
C ILE A 158 -15.10 28.58 1.06
N ASN A 159 -15.94 28.12 1.97
CA ASN A 159 -16.25 28.77 3.24
C ASN A 159 -16.13 27.78 4.39
N ASN A 160 -15.49 28.19 5.48
CA ASN A 160 -15.48 27.51 6.78
C ASN A 160 -15.20 28.55 7.88
N ASP A 161 -14.87 28.11 9.09
CA ASP A 161 -14.57 29.02 10.20
C ASP A 161 -13.36 29.93 9.95
N ASN A 162 -12.41 29.49 9.11
CA ASN A 162 -11.17 30.20 8.80
C ASN A 162 -11.22 30.97 7.47
N PHE A 163 -12.01 30.53 6.50
CA PHE A 163 -12.08 31.07 5.15
C PHE A 163 -13.48 31.61 4.86
N LYS A 164 -13.54 32.87 4.41
CA LYS A 164 -14.78 33.47 3.90
C LYS A 164 -14.63 33.70 2.41
N ASN A 165 -15.33 32.89 1.61
CA ASN A 165 -15.39 32.95 0.16
C ASN A 165 -13.98 32.93 -0.49
N LYS A 166 -13.09 32.06 0.00
CA LYS A 166 -11.73 31.88 -0.57
C LYS A 166 -11.89 31.21 -1.93
N LYS A 167 -11.43 31.89 -2.99
CA LYS A 167 -11.32 31.29 -4.33
C LYS A 167 -10.19 30.26 -4.33
N LEU A 168 -10.46 29.06 -4.82
CA LEU A 168 -9.45 28.02 -4.98
C LEU A 168 -8.65 28.22 -6.26
N ASN A 169 -7.33 28.00 -6.18
CA ASN A 169 -6.48 27.89 -7.35
C ASN A 169 -6.54 26.47 -7.97
N THR A 170 -5.92 26.28 -9.13
CA THR A 170 -5.92 25.00 -9.86
C THR A 170 -5.37 23.84 -9.03
N GLU A 171 -4.33 24.07 -8.24
CA GLU A 171 -3.71 23.04 -7.40
C GLU A 171 -4.58 22.66 -6.21
N GLN A 172 -5.26 23.62 -5.58
CA GLN A 172 -6.24 23.38 -4.52
C GLN A 172 -7.46 22.61 -5.02
N VAL A 173 -7.95 22.95 -6.21
CA VAL A 173 -9.01 22.17 -6.88
C VAL A 173 -8.53 20.75 -7.17
N ARG A 174 -7.28 20.57 -7.63
CA ARG A 174 -6.68 19.24 -7.82
C ARG A 174 -6.68 18.44 -6.52
N PHE A 175 -6.19 19.00 -5.41
CA PHE A 175 -6.16 18.30 -4.12
C PHE A 175 -7.55 17.90 -3.62
N LEU A 176 -8.56 18.73 -3.88
CA LEU A 176 -9.93 18.40 -3.52
C LEU A 176 -10.46 17.20 -4.33
N LYS A 177 -10.18 17.14 -5.63
CA LYS A 177 -10.52 16.00 -6.49
C LYS A 177 -9.76 14.73 -6.11
N GLU A 178 -8.47 14.86 -5.80
CA GLU A 178 -7.65 13.74 -5.32
C GLU A 178 -8.21 13.18 -4.01
N PHE A 179 -8.61 14.04 -3.07
CA PHE A 179 -9.24 13.63 -1.82
C PHE A 179 -10.54 12.84 -2.06
N GLU A 180 -11.41 13.31 -2.95
CA GLU A 180 -12.63 12.57 -3.31
C GLU A 180 -12.32 11.22 -3.96
N PHE A 181 -11.31 11.18 -4.84
CA PHE A 181 -10.87 9.95 -5.48
C PHE A 181 -10.32 8.95 -4.47
N GLU A 182 -9.49 9.42 -3.53
CA GLU A 182 -8.95 8.62 -2.44
C GLU A 182 -10.08 8.03 -1.61
N MET A 183 -11.03 8.85 -1.14
CA MET A 183 -12.21 8.40 -0.39
C MET A 183 -12.95 7.28 -1.11
N PHE A 184 -13.16 7.42 -2.43
CA PHE A 184 -13.88 6.41 -3.20
C PHE A 184 -13.12 5.08 -3.30
N ASN A 185 -11.79 5.11 -3.21
CA ASN A 185 -10.94 3.94 -3.42
C ASN A 185 -10.38 3.35 -2.12
N LEU A 186 -10.63 3.92 -0.94
CA LEU A 186 -10.09 3.37 0.31
C LEU A 186 -10.49 1.91 0.50
N ASP A 187 -9.51 1.08 0.87
CA ASP A 187 -9.77 -0.26 1.40
C ASP A 187 -9.78 -0.23 2.92
N LEU A 188 -10.98 -0.32 3.47
CA LEU A 188 -11.23 -0.26 4.90
C LEU A 188 -11.19 -1.65 5.56
N LYS A 189 -10.93 -2.71 4.80
CA LYS A 189 -10.96 -4.09 5.32
C LYS A 189 -9.74 -4.37 6.19
N GLY A 190 -9.99 -4.94 7.36
CA GLY A 190 -8.94 -5.46 8.24
C GLY A 190 -8.19 -4.40 9.05
N PHE A 191 -8.58 -3.13 8.97
CA PHE A 191 -8.03 -2.07 9.79
C PHE A 191 -8.97 -1.70 10.92
N TYR A 192 -8.43 -1.62 12.14
CA TYR A 192 -9.18 -1.26 13.32
C TYR A 192 -8.36 -0.31 14.18
N CYS A 193 -8.96 0.85 14.46
CA CYS A 193 -8.46 1.83 15.37
C CYS A 193 -9.53 2.19 16.40
N THR A 194 -9.10 2.79 17.51
CA THR A 194 -9.99 3.32 18.56
C THR A 194 -10.69 4.61 18.15
N ASN A 195 -10.27 5.21 17.03
CA ASN A 195 -10.89 6.38 16.44
C ASN A 195 -11.50 5.99 15.10
N THR A 196 -12.65 6.58 14.82
CA THR A 196 -13.39 6.45 13.58
C THR A 196 -13.62 7.84 13.00
N GLU A 197 -13.24 8.03 11.74
CA GLU A 197 -13.44 9.23 10.95
C GLU A 197 -14.60 9.02 9.98
N LYS A 198 -15.62 9.87 10.05
CA LYS A 198 -16.74 9.88 9.12
C LYS A 198 -16.68 11.11 8.26
N THR A 199 -16.59 10.91 6.95
CA THR A 199 -16.61 12.00 5.98
C THR A 199 -17.86 11.90 5.14
N LEU A 200 -18.54 13.04 4.96
CA LEU A 200 -19.76 13.20 4.16
C LEU A 200 -19.57 14.35 3.18
N LEU A 201 -19.79 14.07 1.89
CA LEU A 201 -20.01 15.08 0.85
C LEU A 201 -21.50 15.13 0.57
N LEU A 202 -22.13 16.28 0.75
CA LEU A 202 -23.57 16.47 0.57
C LEU A 202 -23.83 17.67 -0.33
N ASN A 203 -24.56 17.50 -1.43
CA ASN A 203 -25.07 18.62 -2.22
C ASN A 203 -26.33 19.17 -1.53
N ASP A 204 -26.30 20.43 -1.09
CA ASP A 204 -27.42 21.06 -0.37
C ASP A 204 -28.66 21.31 -1.25
N SER A 205 -28.50 21.30 -2.57
CA SER A 205 -29.57 21.56 -3.53
C SER A 205 -30.27 20.28 -3.96
N THR A 206 -29.51 19.22 -4.27
CA THR A 206 -30.06 17.95 -4.76
C THR A 206 -30.27 16.90 -3.65
N PHE A 207 -29.61 17.07 -2.50
CA PHE A 207 -29.49 16.09 -1.42
C PHE A 207 -28.75 14.80 -1.80
N ASP A 208 -28.07 14.78 -2.95
CA ASP A 208 -27.14 13.70 -3.28
C ASP A 208 -25.96 13.72 -2.32
N PHE A 209 -25.48 12.53 -1.93
CA PHE A 209 -24.39 12.44 -0.99
C PHE A 209 -23.48 11.23 -1.20
N ILE A 210 -22.24 11.38 -0.73
CA ILE A 210 -21.25 10.31 -0.62
C ILE A 210 -20.76 10.31 0.83
N SER A 211 -20.70 9.15 1.46
CA SER A 211 -20.18 9.02 2.82
C SER A 211 -19.18 7.88 2.93
N ILE A 212 -18.13 8.09 3.71
CA ILE A 212 -17.19 7.05 4.09
C ILE A 212 -16.95 7.07 5.60
N GLU A 213 -16.70 5.90 6.15
CA GLU A 213 -16.31 5.71 7.54
C GLU A 213 -14.95 5.01 7.58
N ASP A 214 -13.90 5.75 7.89
CA ASP A 214 -12.55 5.21 8.07
C ASP A 214 -12.27 4.90 9.55
N SER A 215 -11.72 3.73 9.84
CA SER A 215 -11.25 3.35 11.18
C SER A 215 -9.79 2.88 11.15
N SER A 216 -9.02 3.40 10.19
CA SER A 216 -7.67 2.91 9.92
C SER A 216 -6.57 3.56 10.77
N CYS A 217 -6.78 4.81 11.18
CA CYS A 217 -5.76 5.67 11.81
C CYS A 217 -4.48 5.85 10.99
N TRP A 218 -4.54 5.62 9.67
CA TRP A 218 -3.47 5.99 8.75
C TRP A 218 -3.95 6.96 7.66
N TYR A 219 -5.25 6.95 7.34
CA TYR A 219 -5.82 7.84 6.34
C TYR A 219 -6.14 9.21 6.95
N TYR A 220 -5.16 10.11 6.99
CA TYR A 220 -5.33 11.49 7.47
C TYR A 220 -5.85 12.43 6.36
N GLY A 221 -6.78 11.95 5.53
CA GLY A 221 -7.20 12.61 4.29
C GLY A 221 -7.75 14.01 4.49
N PHE A 222 -8.71 14.19 5.40
CA PHE A 222 -9.34 15.49 5.63
C PHE A 222 -8.35 16.52 6.19
N SER A 223 -7.50 16.10 7.13
CA SER A 223 -6.47 16.97 7.71
C SER A 223 -5.45 17.42 6.65
N TYR A 224 -5.02 16.49 5.78
CA TYR A 224 -4.13 16.81 4.66
C TYR A 224 -4.79 17.78 3.67
N LEU A 225 -6.06 17.56 3.30
CA LEU A 225 -6.80 18.48 2.44
C LEU A 225 -6.86 19.88 3.05
N MET A 226 -7.17 20.00 4.35
CA MET A 226 -7.23 21.29 5.04
C MET A 226 -5.90 22.05 5.02
N GLU A 227 -4.78 21.35 5.19
CA GLU A 227 -3.43 21.93 5.05
C GLU A 227 -3.24 22.52 3.65
N LYS A 228 -3.54 21.74 2.61
CA LYS A 228 -3.38 22.16 1.20
C LYS A 228 -4.34 23.25 0.76
N LEU A 229 -5.54 23.29 1.34
CA LEU A 229 -6.48 24.38 1.13
C LEU A 229 -6.08 25.67 1.86
N ASN A 230 -5.13 25.63 2.79
CA ASN A 230 -4.64 26.83 3.51
C ASN A 230 -3.46 27.52 2.82
N GLU A 231 -2.67 26.79 2.04
CA GLU A 231 -1.61 27.32 1.18
C GLU A 231 -2.14 28.40 0.19
#